data_AF-A0A0B5DPB5-F1
#
_entry.id   AF-A0A0B5DPB5-F1
#
_cell.length_a   1.000
_cell.length_b   1.000
_cell.length_c   1.000
_cell.angle_alpha   90.00
_cell.angle_beta   90.00
_cell.angle_gamma   90.00
#
_symmetry.space_group_name_H-M   'P 1'
#
loop_
_entity.id
_entity.type
_entity.pdbx_description
1 polymer ?
#
loop_
_entity_poly.entity_id
_entity_poly.type
_entity_poly.pdbx_seq_one_letter_code
_entity_poly.pdbx_strand_id
1 'polypeptide(L)'
;MGITSQRQSSSTTWAADAAYHSSLGASHDLPTITSAHQTTATFEEFWAEKREAAFQAIYIEERLDREGFAGLLEAYQFSSKRPLTDEVIAIMAEVPGILPREPSVERVAKRMVDFIESFEEGMGDIEGV
;
A
#
# COMPACT_ATOMS: atom_id res chain seq x y z
N MET A 1 -82.05 6.33 -28.12
CA MET A 1 -82.39 7.77 -28.11
C MET A 1 -81.83 8.37 -26.83
N GLY A 2 -81.03 9.44 -26.89
CA GLY A 2 -80.56 10.15 -25.70
C GLY A 2 -79.10 10.60 -25.81
N ILE A 3 -78.92 11.83 -26.27
CA ILE A 3 -77.69 12.62 -26.13
C ILE A 3 -77.68 13.29 -24.75
N THR A 4 -76.50 13.36 -24.10
CA THR A 4 -76.00 14.44 -23.21
C THR A 4 -75.24 13.88 -22.01
N SER A 5 -73.94 14.15 -21.93
CA SER A 5 -73.26 14.80 -20.78
C SER A 5 -71.77 14.90 -21.13
N GLN A 6 -71.29 16.07 -21.52
CA GLN A 6 -70.72 17.10 -20.64
C GLN A 6 -69.21 16.94 -20.48
N ARG A 7 -68.52 17.86 -21.17
CA ARG A 7 -67.17 18.38 -20.93
C ARG A 7 -66.85 18.48 -19.44
N GLN A 8 -65.71 17.94 -18.98
CA GLN A 8 -64.73 18.56 -18.05
C GLN A 8 -63.37 17.88 -18.31
N SER A 9 -62.40 18.54 -18.96
CA SER A 9 -61.32 19.31 -18.33
C SER A 9 -60.62 18.57 -17.20
N SER A 10 -59.43 18.01 -17.46
CA SER A 10 -58.17 18.38 -16.77
C SER A 10 -57.00 17.49 -17.22
N SER A 11 -55.96 18.17 -17.70
CA SER A 11 -54.54 17.88 -17.50
C SER A 11 -54.01 16.49 -17.84
N THR A 12 -53.23 16.38 -18.92
CA THR A 12 -51.81 15.95 -18.86
C THR A 12 -51.17 16.19 -20.23
N THR A 13 -50.26 17.15 -20.25
CA THR A 13 -49.31 17.39 -21.34
C THR A 13 -48.40 16.16 -21.46
N TRP A 14 -48.48 15.40 -22.54
CA TRP A 14 -47.51 14.33 -22.87
C TRP A 14 -46.46 14.81 -23.88
N ALA A 15 -46.20 16.12 -23.93
CA ALA A 15 -45.09 16.63 -24.71
C ALA A 15 -43.81 16.59 -23.87
N ALA A 16 -42.84 15.79 -24.34
CA ALA A 16 -41.42 15.80 -23.98
C ALA A 16 -40.93 14.83 -22.88
N ASP A 17 -41.41 13.59 -22.87
CA ASP A 17 -40.64 12.45 -22.32
C ASP A 17 -39.67 11.86 -23.38
N ALA A 18 -38.95 12.76 -24.06
CA ALA A 18 -37.90 12.42 -25.02
C ALA A 18 -36.51 12.82 -24.49
N ALA A 19 -36.35 12.81 -23.17
CA ALA A 19 -35.11 13.19 -22.50
C ALA A 19 -34.51 12.04 -21.64
N TYR A 20 -34.92 10.78 -21.87
CA TYR A 20 -34.43 9.65 -21.05
C TYR A 20 -33.34 8.80 -21.71
N HIS A 21 -32.88 9.11 -22.93
CA HIS A 21 -31.92 8.26 -23.66
C HIS A 21 -30.67 8.95 -24.20
N SER A 22 -30.19 10.06 -23.61
CA SER A 22 -28.90 10.60 -24.04
C SER A 22 -28.01 11.04 -22.88
N SER A 23 -26.75 10.60 -22.99
CA SER A 23 -25.60 10.88 -22.12
C SER A 23 -25.42 9.88 -20.97
N LEU A 24 -25.02 8.63 -21.27
CA LEU A 24 -23.62 8.18 -21.23
C LEU A 24 -22.92 8.54 -19.91
N GLY A 25 -22.59 7.47 -19.17
CA GLY A 25 -21.87 7.53 -17.91
C GLY A 25 -20.60 8.37 -17.99
N ALA A 26 -20.52 9.36 -17.12
CA ALA A 26 -19.24 9.89 -16.67
C ALA A 26 -18.70 8.92 -15.61
N SER A 27 -18.27 7.76 -16.08
CA SER A 27 -17.25 6.99 -15.37
C SER A 27 -16.00 7.87 -15.29
N HIS A 28 -15.49 7.97 -14.07
CA HIS A 28 -14.09 8.22 -13.78
C HIS A 28 -13.53 9.62 -14.14
N ASP A 29 -13.53 10.51 -13.15
CA ASP A 29 -12.46 11.51 -13.00
C ASP A 29 -11.14 10.78 -12.64
N LEU A 30 -10.63 9.94 -13.54
CA LEU A 30 -9.17 9.78 -13.59
C LEU A 30 -8.68 10.95 -14.42
N PRO A 31 -7.89 11.89 -13.86
CA PRO A 31 -7.07 12.72 -14.72
C PRO A 31 -6.31 11.78 -15.64
N THR A 32 -6.37 12.04 -16.94
CA THR A 32 -5.72 11.27 -17.99
C THR A 32 -4.23 11.15 -17.64
N ILE A 33 -3.88 10.12 -16.87
CA ILE A 33 -2.51 9.77 -16.56
C ILE A 33 -1.90 9.40 -17.89
N THR A 34 -1.06 10.30 -18.39
CA THR A 34 -0.19 10.09 -19.52
C THR A 34 0.58 8.78 -19.28
N SER A 35 0.09 7.70 -19.89
CA SER A 35 0.60 6.32 -19.87
C SER A 35 0.67 5.65 -18.48
N ALA A 36 0.01 4.49 -18.34
CA ALA A 36 0.18 3.59 -17.20
C ALA A 36 1.66 3.34 -16.84
N HIS A 37 2.54 3.40 -17.84
CA HIS A 37 4.00 3.28 -17.70
C HIS A 37 4.66 4.41 -16.88
N GLN A 38 4.19 5.66 -16.95
CA GLN A 38 4.72 6.73 -16.08
C GLN A 38 4.26 6.54 -14.65
N THR A 39 3.01 6.11 -14.44
CA THR A 39 2.48 5.84 -13.10
C THR A 39 3.23 4.71 -12.40
N THR A 40 3.53 3.61 -13.10
CA THR A 40 4.30 2.49 -12.53
C THR A 40 5.70 2.92 -12.11
N ALA A 41 6.45 3.62 -12.97
CA ALA A 41 7.80 4.08 -12.65
C ALA A 41 7.83 5.04 -11.44
N THR A 42 6.87 5.98 -11.36
CA THR A 42 6.78 6.90 -10.21
C THR A 42 6.41 6.18 -8.91
N PHE A 43 5.69 5.07 -8.99
CA PHE A 43 5.33 4.25 -7.83
C PHE A 43 6.55 3.46 -7.34
N GLU A 44 7.27 2.81 -8.25
CA GLU A 44 8.53 2.11 -7.94
C GLU A 44 9.56 3.02 -7.26
N GLU A 45 9.75 4.24 -7.78
CA GLU A 45 10.64 5.23 -7.17
C GLU A 45 10.20 5.63 -5.76
N PHE A 46 8.90 5.89 -5.56
CA PHE A 46 8.35 6.21 -4.24
C PHE A 46 8.57 5.07 -3.24
N TRP A 47 8.31 3.82 -3.64
CA TRP A 47 8.53 2.67 -2.77
C TRP A 47 10.00 2.41 -2.48
N ALA A 48 10.88 2.62 -3.47
CA ALA A 48 12.32 2.53 -3.26
C ALA A 48 12.80 3.55 -2.21
N GLU A 49 12.31 4.80 -2.28
CA GLU A 49 12.61 5.83 -1.28
C GLU A 49 12.06 5.46 0.10
N LYS A 50 10.81 4.97 0.19
CA LYS A 50 10.21 4.54 1.45
C LYS A 50 10.93 3.36 2.08
N ARG A 51 11.34 2.39 1.27
CA ARG A 51 12.11 1.21 1.69
C ARG A 51 13.46 1.63 2.26
N GLU A 52 14.21 2.49 1.56
CA GLU A 52 15.48 3.00 2.07
C GLU A 52 15.30 3.80 3.36
N ALA A 53 14.30 4.68 3.43
CA ALA A 53 14.02 5.46 4.64
C ALA A 53 13.67 4.56 5.85
N ALA A 54 12.86 3.53 5.64
CA ALA A 54 12.51 2.57 6.68
C ALA A 54 13.74 1.73 7.12
N PHE A 55 14.55 1.30 6.16
CA PHE A 55 15.81 0.61 6.44
C PHE A 55 16.73 1.48 7.30
N GLN A 56 16.90 2.75 6.93
CA GLN A 56 17.71 3.70 7.69
C GLN A 56 17.18 3.95 9.10
N ALA A 57 15.86 4.15 9.23
CA ALA A 57 15.23 4.37 10.53
C ALA A 57 15.52 3.21 11.48
N ILE A 58 15.41 1.96 11.03
CA ILE A 58 15.59 0.79 11.89
C ILE A 58 17.05 0.68 12.37
N TYR A 59 18.04 0.71 11.47
CA TYR A 59 19.42 0.53 11.90
C TYR A 59 19.93 1.72 12.73
N ILE A 60 19.43 2.94 12.51
CA ILE A 60 19.80 4.11 13.32
C ILE A 60 19.14 4.06 14.71
N GLU A 61 17.82 3.85 14.79
CA GLU A 61 17.09 3.84 16.06
C GLU A 61 17.54 2.70 16.98
N GLU A 62 17.78 1.52 16.41
CA GLU A 62 18.24 0.35 17.17
C GLU A 62 19.76 0.28 17.30
N ARG A 63 20.48 1.27 16.74
CA ARG A 63 21.95 1.40 16.81
C ARG A 63 22.65 0.14 16.29
N LEU A 64 22.23 -0.31 15.13
CA LEU A 64 22.76 -1.47 14.43
C LEU A 64 23.80 -1.04 13.40
N ASP A 65 24.75 -1.93 13.13
CA ASP A 65 25.60 -1.85 11.97
C ASP A 65 24.76 -2.00 10.70
N ARG A 66 25.01 -1.11 9.73
CA ARG A 66 24.25 -1.04 8.49
C ARG A 66 24.42 -2.31 7.65
N GLU A 67 25.66 -2.79 7.52
CA GLU A 67 25.97 -3.96 6.69
C GLU A 67 25.46 -5.24 7.34
N GLY A 68 25.62 -5.36 8.66
CA GLY A 68 25.08 -6.44 9.46
C GLY A 68 23.56 -6.55 9.36
N PHE A 69 22.84 -5.43 9.47
CA PHE A 69 21.39 -5.42 9.35
C PHE A 69 20.93 -5.81 7.93
N ALA A 70 21.60 -5.31 6.89
CA ALA A 70 21.33 -5.72 5.50
C ALA A 70 21.54 -7.23 5.30
N GLY A 71 22.61 -7.79 5.87
CA GLY A 71 22.89 -9.23 5.80
C GLY A 71 21.83 -10.09 6.50
N LEU A 72 21.29 -9.63 7.64
CA LEU A 72 20.19 -10.35 8.31
C LEU A 72 18.90 -10.33 7.49
N LEU A 73 18.58 -9.20 6.86
CA LEU A 73 17.41 -9.10 5.97
C LEU A 73 17.54 -10.05 4.77
N GLU A 74 18.71 -10.07 4.13
CA GLU A 74 19.01 -10.97 3.02
C GLU A 74 18.90 -12.44 3.44
N ALA A 75 19.52 -12.81 4.57
CA ALA A 75 19.45 -14.15 5.12
C ALA A 75 18.00 -14.57 5.42
N TYR A 76 17.17 -13.67 5.95
CA TYR A 76 15.76 -13.94 6.19
C TYR A 76 14.98 -14.09 4.88
N GLN A 77 15.20 -13.24 3.87
CA GLN A 77 14.54 -13.37 2.57
C GLN A 77 14.75 -14.76 1.94
N PHE A 78 15.98 -15.29 1.99
CA PHE A 78 16.29 -16.58 1.38
C PHE A 78 15.90 -17.79 2.23
N SER A 79 16.04 -17.68 3.55
CA SER A 79 15.83 -18.83 4.43
C SER A 79 14.46 -18.86 5.09
N SER A 80 13.75 -17.73 5.11
CA SER A 80 12.55 -17.46 5.92
C SER A 80 12.74 -17.81 7.40
N LYS A 81 13.98 -17.86 7.89
CA LYS A 81 14.32 -18.17 9.27
C LYS A 81 14.66 -16.89 10.00
N ARG A 82 14.02 -16.68 11.15
CA ARG A 82 14.36 -15.60 12.07
C ARG A 82 15.85 -15.69 12.47
N PRO A 83 16.54 -14.55 12.59
CA PRO A 83 17.94 -14.50 12.97
C PRO A 83 18.08 -14.95 14.41
N LEU A 84 19.21 -15.59 14.71
CA LEU A 84 19.52 -16.01 16.07
C LEU A 84 19.84 -14.79 16.93
N THR A 85 19.60 -14.92 18.24
CA THR A 85 19.92 -13.86 19.21
C THR A 85 21.37 -13.38 19.11
N ASP A 86 22.31 -14.32 18.94
CA ASP A 86 23.74 -13.99 18.82
C ASP A 86 24.07 -13.23 17.54
N GLU A 87 23.38 -13.52 16.43
CA GLU A 87 23.56 -12.82 15.15
C GLU A 87 23.06 -11.37 15.24
N VAL A 88 21.92 -11.16 15.91
CA VAL A 88 21.39 -9.81 16.17
C VAL A 88 22.33 -9.04 17.10
N ILE A 89 22.83 -9.67 18.17
CA ILE A 89 23.78 -9.03 19.10
C ILE A 89 25.08 -8.64 18.38
N ALA A 90 25.56 -9.48 17.47
CA ALA A 90 26.81 -9.24 16.74
C ALA A 90 26.79 -7.95 15.91
N ILE A 91 25.60 -7.51 15.47
CA ILE A 91 25.43 -6.30 14.67
C ILE A 91 25.03 -5.08 15.50
N MET A 92 24.85 -5.20 16.83
CA MET A 92 24.54 -4.05 17.68
C MET A 92 25.82 -3.23 17.92
N ALA A 93 25.81 -1.96 17.50
CA ALA A 93 26.96 -1.05 17.66
C ALA A 93 27.24 -0.74 19.14
N GLU A 94 26.22 -0.77 19.98
CA GLU A 94 26.36 -0.76 21.44
C GLU A 94 25.61 -1.94 22.05
N VAL A 95 26.35 -2.85 22.68
CA VAL A 95 25.74 -3.88 23.53
C VAL A 95 25.00 -3.12 24.65
N PRO A 96 23.69 -3.32 24.82
CA PRO A 96 22.91 -2.55 25.78
C PRO A 96 23.49 -2.76 27.18
N GLY A 97 24.16 -1.73 27.71
CA GLY A 97 24.87 -1.80 28.98
C GLY A 97 23.95 -1.72 30.21
N ILE A 98 22.66 -1.44 30.00
CA ILE A 98 21.67 -1.21 31.08
C ILE A 98 20.28 -1.75 30.72
N LEU A 99 19.88 -1.73 29.45
CA LEU A 99 18.62 -2.35 29.01
C LEU A 99 18.76 -3.89 28.97
N PRO A 100 17.71 -4.64 29.35
CA PRO A 100 17.73 -6.08 29.23
C PRO A 100 17.99 -6.47 27.76
N ARG A 101 18.91 -7.41 27.53
CA ARG A 101 19.35 -7.82 26.18
C ARG A 101 18.23 -8.44 25.36
N GLU A 102 17.39 -9.28 25.98
CA GLU A 102 16.27 -9.96 25.35
C GLU A 102 15.26 -9.00 24.65
N PRO A 103 14.72 -7.96 25.31
CA PRO A 103 13.75 -7.07 24.67
C PRO A 103 14.32 -6.22 23.54
N SER A 104 15.63 -5.94 23.50
CA SER A 104 16.25 -5.27 22.36
C SER A 104 16.37 -6.20 21.17
N VAL A 105 16.82 -7.44 21.39
CA VAL A 105 16.96 -8.44 20.32
C VAL A 105 15.62 -8.80 19.70
N GLU A 106 14.59 -9.08 20.52
CA GLU A 106 13.25 -9.40 20.00
C GLU A 106 12.64 -8.22 19.25
N ARG A 107 12.89 -6.97 19.69
CA ARG A 107 12.40 -5.77 19.00
C ARG A 107 13.06 -5.61 17.62
N VAL A 108 14.37 -5.84 17.51
CA VAL A 108 15.09 -5.82 16.23
C VAL A 108 14.58 -6.93 15.31
N ALA A 109 14.48 -8.16 15.81
CA ALA A 109 13.99 -9.30 15.03
C ALA A 109 12.55 -9.06 14.53
N LYS A 110 11.68 -8.50 15.38
CA LYS A 110 10.32 -8.13 14.98
C LYS A 110 10.32 -7.04 13.90
N ARG A 111 11.05 -5.94 14.09
CA ARG A 111 11.15 -4.84 13.11
C ARG A 111 11.68 -5.32 11.76
N MET A 112 12.60 -6.29 11.77
CA MET A 112 13.13 -6.91 10.57
C MET A 112 12.06 -7.71 9.80
N VAL A 113 11.28 -8.53 10.51
CA VAL A 113 10.16 -9.27 9.91
C VAL A 113 9.10 -8.31 9.38
N ASP A 114 8.68 -7.33 10.17
CA ASP A 114 7.70 -6.32 9.78
C ASP A 114 8.15 -5.55 8.50
N PHE A 115 9.46 -5.29 8.37
CA PHE A 115 10.05 -4.65 7.19
C PHE A 115 9.90 -5.53 5.94
N ILE A 116 10.26 -6.82 6.03
CA ILE A 116 10.18 -7.73 4.88
C ILE A 116 8.73 -7.97 4.47
N GLU A 117 7.81 -8.12 5.43
CA GLU A 117 6.38 -8.24 5.15
C GLU A 117 5.83 -6.97 4.44
N SER A 118 6.30 -5.79 4.84
CA SER A 118 5.82 -4.51 4.27
C SER A 118 6.38 -4.20 2.89
N PHE A 119 7.62 -4.60 2.60
CA PHE A 119 8.32 -4.18 1.39
C PHE A 119 8.59 -5.31 0.39
N GLU A 120 8.75 -6.57 0.81
CA GLU A 120 9.12 -7.66 -0.09
C GLU A 120 7.91 -8.55 -0.43
N GLU A 121 7.07 -8.88 0.56
CA GLU A 121 5.89 -9.72 0.32
C GLU A 121 4.73 -8.97 -0.36
N GLY A 122 4.59 -7.67 -0.13
CA GLY A 122 3.54 -6.83 -0.73
C GLY A 122 3.84 -6.31 -2.14
N MET A 123 5.09 -6.33 -2.59
CA MET A 123 5.50 -5.79 -3.90
C MET A 123 5.77 -6.86 -4.97
N GLY A 124 5.95 -8.12 -4.58
CA GLY A 124 6.27 -9.21 -5.52
C GLY A 124 5.16 -9.60 -6.51
N ASP A 125 3.93 -9.10 -6.31
CA ASP A 125 2.73 -9.54 -7.04
C ASP A 125 2.19 -8.52 -8.07
N ILE A 126 2.89 -7.41 -8.30
CA ILE A 126 2.39 -6.34 -9.21
C ILE A 126 2.60 -6.61 -10.71
N GLU A 127 3.23 -7.72 -11.10
CA GLU A 127 3.44 -8.09 -12.52
C GLU A 127 2.25 -8.85 -13.15
N GLY A 128 1.14 -9.04 -12.43
CA GLY A 128 0.09 -10.01 -12.79
C GLY A 128 -1.31 -9.50 -13.14
N VAL A 129 -1.55 -8.20 -13.36
CA VAL A 129 -2.92 -7.67 -13.63
C VAL A 129 -3.02 -6.89 -14.93
#